data_AF-A0A1H5M6X4-F1
#
_entry.id   AF-A0A1H5M6X4-F1
#
_cell.length_a   1.000
_cell.length_b   1.000
_cell.length_c   1.000
_cell.angle_alpha   90.00
_cell.angle_beta   90.00
_cell.angle_gamma   90.00
#
_symmetry.space_group_name_H-M   'P 1'
#
loop_
_entity.id
_entity.type
_entity.pdbx_description
1 polymer ?
#
loop_
_entity_poly.entity_id
_entity_poly.type
_entity_poly.pdbx_seq_one_letter_code
_entity_poly.pdbx_strand_id
1 'polypeptide(L)'
;MHDVLDLRDIVSDEVEQLALTGYDTSGLDEEVRAAVGNSDTARLLQLEEALGKLERSPEWAYDEPDDEDSLRALTEHVTRMEVDLDQVRTRLLGAWQGRAVGNTLGKPIEGLTRAETERYLRAAGHWPLRGYLPLLDPLPEGVGELHPSAPVATEGNFTDVPRDDDIDWTMLNLHLLEEHGADLSTDHVAHAWLDRVPFTQTYTAERAAYRNLVHSIGVAETATVRNPYREWIGALIRGDVFGYVHPGDPGAAARAAFTDARLTHRQNGIYGETWAAALCAAALAAEDISEVLRAAAAVVPAHSRLAVVLREVDTLRNSGADATEALDWVDRELGHYPWVHTLNNAALIAIGLTWGESFIDALGITLAGGRDTDSNGATVGSVYGALHGPGSIPEDLIGTTHVHVRSAVRDFDRVSIEELAERTFALVPRR
;
A
#
# COMPACT_ATOMS: atom_id res chain seq x y z
N MET A 1 -11.97 -11.61 -9.56
CA MET A 1 -12.19 -10.23 -10.06
C MET A 1 -13.29 -9.67 -9.19
N HIS A 2 -13.02 -8.57 -8.49
CA HIS A 2 -13.95 -7.93 -7.56
C HIS A 2 -14.60 -6.73 -8.28
N ASP A 3 -15.80 -6.92 -8.84
CA ASP A 3 -16.53 -5.87 -9.54
C ASP A 3 -17.39 -5.07 -8.55
N VAL A 4 -17.00 -3.82 -8.32
CA VAL A 4 -17.73 -2.93 -7.41
C VAL A 4 -19.13 -2.54 -7.91
N LEU A 5 -19.48 -2.87 -9.15
CA LEU A 5 -20.81 -2.65 -9.72
C LEU A 5 -21.70 -3.89 -9.61
N ASP A 6 -21.14 -5.05 -9.26
CA ASP A 6 -21.86 -6.31 -9.10
C ASP A 6 -22.21 -6.57 -7.63
N LEU A 7 -23.51 -6.69 -7.34
CA LEU A 7 -23.99 -6.98 -5.99
C LEU A 7 -23.51 -8.35 -5.48
N ARG A 8 -23.25 -9.31 -6.39
CA ARG A 8 -22.75 -10.64 -6.02
C ARG A 8 -21.38 -10.54 -5.35
N ASP A 9 -20.50 -9.75 -5.92
CA ASP A 9 -19.15 -9.53 -5.40
C ASP A 9 -19.23 -8.71 -4.12
N ILE A 10 -19.97 -7.58 -4.13
CA ILE A 10 -20.10 -6.72 -2.94
C ILE A 10 -20.62 -7.46 -1.70
N VAL A 11 -21.67 -8.28 -1.83
CA VAL A 11 -22.25 -8.98 -0.68
C VAL A 11 -21.38 -10.16 -0.24
N SER A 12 -20.73 -10.85 -1.19
CA SER A 12 -19.77 -11.92 -0.90
C SER A 12 -18.55 -11.39 -0.15
N ASP A 13 -18.00 -10.27 -0.62
CA ASP A 13 -16.81 -9.67 -0.02
C ASP A 13 -17.16 -9.01 1.33
N GLU A 14 -18.38 -8.47 1.51
CA GLU A 14 -18.79 -7.88 2.79
C GLU A 14 -18.93 -8.93 3.90
N VAL A 15 -19.47 -10.13 3.60
CA VAL A 15 -19.52 -11.18 4.62
C VAL A 15 -18.13 -11.66 5.02
N GLU A 16 -17.18 -11.71 4.08
CA GLU A 16 -15.77 -12.02 4.39
C GLU A 16 -15.13 -10.90 5.24
N GLN A 17 -15.28 -9.64 4.84
CA GLN A 17 -14.75 -8.50 5.58
C GLN A 17 -15.29 -8.44 7.02
N LEU A 18 -16.58 -8.72 7.22
CA LEU A 18 -17.19 -8.76 8.55
C LEU A 18 -16.64 -9.93 9.38
N ALA A 19 -16.46 -11.11 8.79
CA ALA A 19 -15.86 -12.24 9.49
C ALA A 19 -14.41 -11.94 9.93
N LEU A 20 -13.61 -11.33 9.06
CA LEU A 20 -12.22 -10.92 9.35
C LEU A 20 -12.12 -9.84 10.43
N THR A 21 -13.19 -9.07 10.65
CA THR A 21 -13.24 -7.97 11.62
C THR A 21 -14.08 -8.28 12.86
N GLY A 22 -14.27 -9.57 13.14
CA GLY A 22 -14.82 -10.04 14.42
C GLY A 22 -16.34 -10.01 14.53
N TYR A 23 -17.07 -9.91 13.42
CA TYR A 23 -18.52 -10.04 13.41
C TYR A 23 -18.90 -11.52 13.29
N ASP A 24 -19.97 -11.92 13.98
CA ASP A 24 -20.52 -13.27 13.85
C ASP A 24 -21.35 -13.38 12.57
N THR A 25 -20.76 -13.95 11.54
CA THR A 25 -21.40 -14.19 10.24
C THR A 25 -21.98 -15.61 10.12
N SER A 26 -22.09 -16.35 11.22
CA SER A 26 -22.48 -17.77 11.21
C SER A 26 -23.78 -18.01 10.47
N GLY A 27 -23.73 -18.81 9.40
CA GLY A 27 -24.88 -19.17 8.56
C GLY A 27 -25.19 -18.17 7.46
N LEU A 28 -24.83 -16.89 7.62
CA LEU A 28 -25.01 -15.89 6.56
C LEU A 28 -24.03 -16.11 5.40
N ASP A 29 -22.82 -16.61 5.67
CA ASP A 29 -21.83 -16.92 4.65
C ASP A 29 -22.31 -18.02 3.67
N GLU A 30 -22.95 -19.07 4.19
CA GLU A 30 -23.57 -20.14 3.39
C GLU A 30 -24.74 -19.62 2.55
N GLU A 31 -25.59 -18.77 3.13
CA GLU A 31 -26.73 -18.18 2.45
C GLU A 31 -26.30 -17.20 1.35
N VAL A 32 -25.25 -16.40 1.59
CA VAL A 32 -24.64 -15.53 0.59
C VAL A 32 -24.08 -16.35 -0.57
N ARG A 33 -23.29 -17.40 -0.29
CA ARG A 33 -22.76 -18.30 -1.33
C ARG A 33 -23.89 -18.92 -2.18
N ALA A 34 -24.98 -19.35 -1.54
CA ALA A 34 -26.14 -19.90 -2.26
C ALA A 34 -26.84 -18.85 -3.12
N ALA A 35 -27.04 -17.62 -2.62
CA ALA A 35 -27.67 -16.53 -3.36
C ALA A 35 -26.81 -16.08 -4.55
N VAL A 36 -25.49 -15.98 -4.39
CA VAL A 36 -24.53 -15.71 -5.47
C VAL A 36 -24.60 -16.79 -6.54
N GLY A 37 -24.53 -18.06 -6.16
CA GLY A 37 -24.59 -19.20 -7.09
C GLY A 37 -25.89 -19.27 -7.91
N ASN A 38 -27.00 -18.83 -7.32
CA ASN A 38 -28.31 -18.75 -8.00
C ASN A 38 -28.55 -17.41 -8.72
N SER A 39 -27.63 -16.44 -8.60
CA SER A 39 -27.83 -15.05 -9.05
C SER A 39 -29.14 -14.43 -8.53
N ASP A 40 -29.50 -14.73 -7.28
CA ASP A 40 -30.73 -14.24 -6.64
C ASP A 40 -30.51 -12.83 -6.05
N THR A 41 -30.67 -11.81 -6.90
CA THR A 41 -30.49 -10.41 -6.52
C THR A 41 -31.41 -9.97 -5.38
N ALA A 42 -32.65 -10.47 -5.33
CA ALA A 42 -33.58 -10.11 -4.27
C ALA A 42 -33.11 -10.66 -2.92
N ARG A 43 -32.59 -11.90 -2.90
CA ARG A 43 -32.02 -12.48 -1.69
C ARG A 43 -30.73 -11.77 -1.26
N LEU A 44 -29.86 -11.41 -2.21
CA LEU A 44 -28.62 -10.67 -1.91
C LEU A 44 -28.89 -9.33 -1.22
N LEU A 45 -29.89 -8.56 -1.67
CA LEU A 45 -30.28 -7.31 -1.01
C LEU A 45 -30.78 -7.52 0.44
N GLN A 46 -31.51 -8.62 0.69
CA GLN A 46 -31.95 -8.96 2.05
C GLN A 46 -30.78 -9.35 2.95
N LEU A 47 -29.81 -10.09 2.39
CA LEU A 47 -28.60 -10.49 3.10
C LEU A 47 -27.70 -9.30 3.38
N GLU A 48 -27.55 -8.37 2.44
CA GLU A 48 -26.85 -7.09 2.65
C GLU A 48 -27.44 -6.32 3.84
N GLU A 49 -28.77 -6.19 3.91
CA GLU A 49 -29.44 -5.54 5.04
C GLU A 49 -29.23 -6.30 6.37
N ALA A 50 -29.18 -7.63 6.33
CA ALA A 50 -28.91 -8.45 7.50
C ALA A 50 -27.46 -8.29 8.00
N LEU A 51 -26.49 -8.29 7.08
CA LEU A 51 -25.06 -8.06 7.37
C LEU A 51 -24.85 -6.68 8.01
N GLY A 52 -25.51 -5.63 7.49
CA GLY A 52 -25.43 -4.28 8.03
C GLY A 52 -26.03 -4.09 9.43
N LYS A 53 -26.70 -5.12 9.98
CA LYS A 53 -27.25 -5.12 11.36
C LYS A 53 -26.43 -5.97 12.34
N LEU A 54 -25.35 -6.60 11.88
CA LEU A 54 -24.50 -7.38 12.75
C LEU A 54 -23.78 -6.46 13.75
N GLU A 55 -23.64 -6.95 14.98
CA GLU A 55 -22.80 -6.34 15.99
C GLU A 55 -21.49 -7.10 16.07
N ARG A 56 -20.39 -6.37 16.27
CA ARG A 56 -19.07 -6.98 16.46
C ARG A 56 -19.10 -7.81 17.74
N SER A 57 -18.47 -8.99 17.71
CA SER A 57 -18.41 -9.89 18.86
C SER A 57 -17.83 -9.17 20.08
N PRO A 58 -18.42 -9.32 21.27
CA PRO A 58 -17.84 -8.80 22.51
C PRO A 58 -16.51 -9.48 22.87
N GLU A 59 -16.15 -10.58 22.21
CA GLU A 59 -14.88 -11.28 22.37
C GLU A 59 -13.78 -10.76 21.42
N TRP A 60 -14.06 -9.75 20.61
CA TRP A 60 -13.06 -9.13 19.73
C TRP A 60 -11.90 -8.57 20.56
N ALA A 61 -10.69 -9.07 20.30
CA ALA A 61 -9.52 -8.83 21.15
C ALA A 61 -8.76 -7.53 20.84
N TYR A 62 -9.17 -6.79 19.82
CA TYR A 62 -8.43 -5.64 19.30
C TYR A 62 -9.17 -4.33 19.52
N ASP A 63 -8.41 -3.28 19.81
CA ASP A 63 -8.88 -1.90 19.87
C ASP A 63 -8.36 -1.17 18.63
N GLU A 64 -9.29 -0.87 17.72
CA GLU A 64 -9.03 -0.35 16.37
C GLU A 64 -9.87 0.91 16.13
N PRO A 65 -9.53 2.04 16.80
CA PRO A 65 -10.21 3.31 16.58
C PRO A 65 -9.83 3.90 15.22
N ASP A 66 -10.82 4.37 14.48
CA ASP A 66 -10.64 5.05 13.19
C ASP A 66 -11.20 6.48 13.18
N ASP A 67 -11.54 7.00 14.37
CA ASP A 67 -11.94 8.38 14.57
C ASP A 67 -10.73 9.33 14.64
N GLU A 68 -10.96 10.56 14.20
CA GLU A 68 -9.93 11.59 14.08
C GLU A 68 -9.33 11.99 15.43
N ASP A 69 -10.11 12.05 16.50
CA ASP A 69 -9.61 12.48 17.81
C ASP A 69 -8.65 11.44 18.42
N SER A 70 -8.99 10.16 18.33
CA SER A 70 -8.14 9.06 18.78
C SER A 70 -6.81 9.03 18.01
N LEU A 71 -6.85 9.14 16.68
CA LEU A 71 -5.65 9.09 15.84
C LEU A 71 -4.82 10.38 15.95
N ARG A 72 -5.44 11.55 16.14
CA ARG A 72 -4.72 12.79 16.42
C ARG A 72 -3.99 12.70 17.75
N ALA A 73 -4.66 12.25 18.82
CA ALA A 73 -4.06 12.08 20.13
C ALA A 73 -2.86 11.11 20.10
N LEU A 74 -2.97 10.01 19.36
CA LEU A 74 -1.86 9.07 19.17
C LEU A 74 -0.64 9.74 18.52
N THR A 75 -0.85 10.49 17.43
CA THR A 75 0.24 11.11 16.65
C THR A 75 0.86 12.36 17.31
N GLU A 76 0.17 13.00 18.26
CA GLU A 76 0.71 14.12 19.05
C GLU A 76 1.88 13.69 19.97
N HIS A 77 1.94 12.41 20.33
CA HIS A 77 2.99 11.86 21.19
C HIS A 77 4.20 11.32 20.44
N VAL A 78 4.18 11.34 19.10
CA VAL A 78 5.25 10.80 18.28
C VAL A 78 6.42 11.80 18.23
N THR A 79 7.59 11.32 18.64
CA THR A 79 8.81 12.13 18.72
C THR A 79 9.29 12.53 17.32
N ARG A 80 9.55 13.82 17.14
CA ARG A 80 10.24 14.35 15.96
C ARG A 80 11.71 13.92 15.96
N MET A 81 12.22 13.63 14.78
CA MET A 81 13.61 13.27 14.52
C MET A 81 14.37 14.50 14.00
N GLU A 82 15.67 14.57 14.29
CA GLU A 82 16.52 15.62 13.73
C GLU A 82 16.77 15.36 12.25
N VAL A 83 16.72 16.42 11.44
CA VAL A 83 16.79 16.31 9.98
C VAL A 83 17.97 17.12 9.48
N ASP A 84 18.84 16.49 8.71
CA ASP A 84 19.85 17.19 7.92
C ASP A 84 19.20 17.76 6.65
N LEU A 85 18.79 19.02 6.71
CA LEU A 85 18.12 19.71 5.60
C LEU A 85 18.97 19.77 4.32
N ASP A 86 20.30 19.70 4.42
CA ASP A 86 21.18 19.71 3.24
C ASP A 86 21.11 18.38 2.47
N GLN A 87 20.71 17.29 3.14
CA GLN A 87 20.54 15.97 2.53
C GLN A 87 19.11 15.67 2.07
N VAL A 88 18.08 16.35 2.61
CA VAL A 88 16.67 16.05 2.31
C VAL A 88 16.39 16.04 0.81
N ARG A 89 16.87 17.04 0.06
CA ARG A 89 16.65 17.12 -1.39
C ARG A 89 17.18 15.88 -2.12
N THR A 90 18.40 15.46 -1.79
CA THR A 90 19.04 14.27 -2.37
C THR A 90 18.32 12.99 -1.94
N ARG A 91 17.96 12.87 -0.67
CA ARG A 91 17.22 11.71 -0.14
C ARG A 91 15.83 11.58 -0.76
N LEU A 92 15.13 12.70 -1.02
CA LEU A 92 13.86 12.72 -1.74
C LEU A 92 13.98 12.19 -3.18
N LEU A 93 15.06 12.55 -3.89
CA LEU A 93 15.33 11.96 -5.20
C LEU A 93 15.52 10.44 -5.09
N GLY A 94 16.27 9.99 -4.07
CA GLY A 94 16.43 8.56 -3.78
C GLY A 94 15.09 7.87 -3.49
N ALA A 95 14.21 8.50 -2.71
CA ALA A 95 12.89 7.97 -2.39
C ALA A 95 12.02 7.77 -3.65
N TRP A 96 11.91 8.79 -4.50
CA TRP A 96 11.14 8.69 -5.74
C TRP A 96 11.73 7.68 -6.74
N GLN A 97 13.06 7.65 -6.89
CA GLN A 97 13.73 6.67 -7.75
C GLN A 97 13.53 5.24 -7.22
N GLY A 98 13.72 5.04 -5.92
CA GLY A 98 13.57 3.75 -5.27
C GLY A 98 12.14 3.23 -5.38
N ARG A 99 11.15 4.10 -5.16
CA ARG A 99 9.72 3.80 -5.37
C ARG A 99 9.46 3.31 -6.79
N ALA A 100 9.90 4.07 -7.80
CA ALA A 100 9.66 3.75 -9.20
C ALA A 100 10.32 2.41 -9.61
N VAL A 101 11.55 2.17 -9.14
CA VAL A 101 12.27 0.92 -9.39
C VAL A 101 11.57 -0.27 -8.74
N GLY A 102 11.21 -0.14 -7.45
CA GLY A 102 10.53 -1.20 -6.70
C GLY A 102 9.17 -1.57 -7.28
N ASN A 103 8.36 -0.56 -7.62
CA ASN A 103 7.07 -0.73 -8.29
C ASN A 103 7.23 -1.49 -9.63
N THR A 104 8.14 -1.02 -10.50
CA THR A 104 8.39 -1.66 -11.80
C THR A 104 8.88 -3.10 -11.67
N LEU A 105 9.76 -3.40 -10.70
CA LEU A 105 10.28 -4.75 -10.46
C LEU A 105 9.20 -5.74 -10.02
N GLY A 106 8.28 -5.29 -9.16
CA GLY A 106 7.20 -6.11 -8.64
C GLY A 106 6.08 -6.34 -9.64
N LYS A 107 5.90 -5.44 -10.61
CA LYS A 107 4.70 -5.42 -11.45
C LYS A 107 4.41 -6.69 -12.26
N PRO A 108 5.40 -7.34 -12.90
CA PRO A 108 5.11 -8.52 -13.72
C PRO A 108 4.56 -9.72 -12.95
N ILE A 109 4.86 -9.81 -11.65
CA ILE A 109 4.56 -10.96 -10.78
C ILE A 109 3.52 -10.65 -9.71
N GLU A 110 2.86 -9.49 -9.79
CA GLU A 110 1.76 -9.10 -8.92
C GLU A 110 0.64 -10.15 -8.96
N GLY A 111 0.14 -10.52 -7.78
CA GLY A 111 -0.90 -11.52 -7.59
C GLY A 111 -0.40 -12.96 -7.54
N LEU A 112 0.87 -13.23 -7.88
CA LEU A 112 1.45 -14.57 -7.71
C LEU A 112 1.61 -14.92 -6.23
N THR A 113 1.39 -16.19 -5.89
CA THR A 113 1.79 -16.70 -4.58
C THR A 113 3.32 -16.69 -4.43
N ARG A 114 3.82 -16.79 -3.20
CA ARG A 114 5.26 -16.98 -2.92
C ARG A 114 5.86 -18.15 -3.70
N ALA A 115 5.15 -19.28 -3.76
CA ALA A 115 5.61 -20.47 -4.46
C ALA A 115 5.69 -20.26 -5.99
N GLU A 116 4.72 -19.57 -6.58
CA GLU A 116 4.72 -19.20 -8.00
C GLU A 116 5.83 -18.18 -8.30
N THR A 117 6.01 -17.19 -7.44
CA THR A 117 7.07 -16.18 -7.55
C THR A 117 8.44 -16.83 -7.55
N GLU A 118 8.72 -17.72 -6.60
CA GLU A 118 10.00 -18.45 -6.56
C GLU A 118 10.22 -19.28 -7.84
N ARG A 119 9.19 -19.99 -8.32
CA ARG A 119 9.28 -20.75 -9.58
C ARG A 119 9.60 -19.85 -10.77
N TYR A 120 8.91 -18.72 -10.87
CA TYR A 120 9.10 -17.76 -11.95
C TYR A 120 10.52 -17.19 -11.93
N LEU A 121 10.96 -16.68 -10.78
CA LEU A 121 12.29 -16.09 -10.61
C LEU A 121 13.41 -17.11 -10.86
N ARG A 122 13.27 -18.37 -10.40
CA ARG A 122 14.25 -19.42 -10.69
C ARG A 122 14.32 -19.75 -12.17
N ALA A 123 13.18 -19.86 -12.84
CA ALA A 123 13.13 -20.13 -14.28
C ALA A 123 13.73 -18.99 -15.10
N ALA A 124 13.55 -17.74 -14.65
CA ALA A 124 14.16 -16.57 -15.23
C ALA A 124 15.68 -16.47 -14.95
N GLY A 125 16.22 -17.20 -13.96
CA GLY A 125 17.59 -17.01 -13.49
C GLY A 125 17.77 -15.80 -12.56
N HIS A 126 16.68 -15.27 -12.01
CA HIS A 126 16.60 -14.11 -11.11
C HIS A 126 16.22 -14.52 -9.68
N TRP A 127 16.70 -15.68 -9.20
CA TRP A 127 16.56 -16.08 -7.79
C TRP A 127 17.93 -16.15 -7.08
N PRO A 128 18.17 -15.34 -6.03
CA PRO A 128 17.35 -14.20 -5.58
C PRO A 128 17.27 -13.10 -6.66
N LEU A 129 16.34 -12.15 -6.48
CA LEU A 129 16.09 -11.05 -7.43
C LEU A 129 17.38 -10.31 -7.78
N ARG A 130 17.58 -10.02 -9.09
CA ARG A 130 18.80 -9.35 -9.58
C ARG A 130 18.56 -8.09 -10.40
N GLY A 131 17.30 -7.81 -10.74
CA GLY A 131 16.91 -6.73 -11.64
C GLY A 131 15.64 -7.07 -12.39
N TYR A 132 15.33 -6.28 -13.42
CA TYR A 132 14.07 -6.40 -14.16
C TYR A 132 13.85 -7.80 -14.71
N LEU A 133 12.60 -8.26 -14.61
CA LEU A 133 12.25 -9.63 -14.93
C LEU A 133 12.10 -9.79 -16.44
N PRO A 134 12.70 -10.82 -17.07
CA PRO A 134 12.39 -11.14 -18.46
C PRO A 134 10.95 -11.61 -18.57
N LEU A 135 10.33 -11.40 -19.74
CA LEU A 135 9.03 -12.01 -20.06
C LEU A 135 9.23 -13.45 -20.53
N LEU A 136 8.79 -14.43 -19.74
CA LEU A 136 8.90 -15.85 -20.09
C LEU A 136 7.69 -16.32 -20.92
N ASP A 137 7.96 -16.96 -22.06
CA ASP A 137 6.97 -17.66 -22.88
C ASP A 137 7.59 -18.95 -23.44
N PRO A 138 7.10 -20.16 -23.07
CA PRO A 138 5.98 -20.41 -22.17
C PRO A 138 6.29 -20.10 -20.70
N LEU A 139 5.25 -19.90 -19.90
CA LEU A 139 5.38 -19.79 -18.44
C LEU A 139 5.88 -21.10 -17.81
N PRO A 140 6.66 -21.03 -16.72
CA PRO A 140 7.13 -22.22 -16.01
C PRO A 140 5.99 -23.06 -15.44
N GLU A 141 6.19 -24.37 -15.31
CA GLU A 141 5.19 -25.28 -14.74
C GLU A 141 4.85 -24.89 -13.28
N GLY A 142 3.56 -24.72 -13.02
CA GLY A 142 3.03 -24.35 -11.70
C GLY A 142 3.09 -22.86 -11.41
N VAL A 143 3.36 -22.02 -12.40
CA VAL A 143 3.06 -20.57 -12.37
C VAL A 143 1.72 -20.37 -13.08
N GLY A 144 0.78 -19.68 -12.44
CA GLY A 144 -0.50 -19.30 -13.03
C GLY A 144 -0.37 -18.27 -14.15
N GLU A 145 -1.05 -17.14 -14.00
CA GLU A 145 -1.00 -16.03 -14.96
C GLU A 145 -0.15 -14.89 -14.40
N LEU A 146 0.64 -14.25 -15.25
CA LEU A 146 1.32 -13.01 -14.89
C LEU A 146 0.32 -11.85 -14.88
N HIS A 147 0.67 -10.78 -14.16
CA HIS A 147 -0.14 -9.57 -14.17
C HIS A 147 -0.32 -9.03 -15.60
N PRO A 148 -1.49 -8.49 -16.00
CA PRO A 148 -1.74 -7.99 -17.35
C PRO A 148 -0.76 -6.92 -17.85
N SER A 149 -0.02 -6.25 -16.97
CA SER A 149 1.03 -5.29 -17.34
C SER A 149 2.40 -5.93 -17.62
N ALA A 150 2.59 -7.23 -17.38
CA ALA A 150 3.88 -7.89 -17.62
C ALA A 150 4.46 -7.64 -19.03
N PRO A 151 3.66 -7.62 -20.12
CA PRO A 151 4.16 -7.30 -21.46
C PRO A 151 4.72 -5.87 -21.64
N VAL A 152 4.47 -4.96 -20.68
CA VAL A 152 4.93 -3.57 -20.70
C VAL A 152 5.73 -3.18 -19.46
N ALA A 153 6.03 -4.12 -18.56
CA ALA A 153 6.77 -3.88 -17.31
C ALA A 153 7.94 -4.86 -17.10
N THR A 154 8.21 -5.72 -18.08
CA THR A 154 9.35 -6.65 -18.08
C THR A 154 10.57 -6.05 -18.78
N GLU A 155 11.75 -6.61 -18.50
CA GLU A 155 13.03 -6.18 -19.05
C GLU A 155 12.96 -5.99 -20.59
N GLY A 156 13.36 -4.81 -21.05
CA GLY A 156 13.37 -4.46 -22.47
C GLY A 156 12.03 -4.04 -23.08
N ASN A 157 10.93 -4.09 -22.32
CA ASN A 157 9.58 -3.77 -22.83
C ASN A 157 9.03 -2.40 -22.40
N PHE A 158 9.82 -1.59 -21.68
CA PHE A 158 9.45 -0.24 -21.26
C PHE A 158 10.56 0.77 -21.55
N THR A 159 10.17 2.04 -21.70
CA THR A 159 11.07 3.18 -22.01
C THR A 159 10.93 4.32 -21.02
N ASP A 160 9.77 4.40 -20.36
CA ASP A 160 9.46 5.24 -19.21
C ASP A 160 8.98 4.26 -18.11
N VAL A 161 8.94 4.69 -16.84
CA VAL A 161 8.37 3.90 -15.74
C VAL A 161 6.94 3.50 -16.14
N PRO A 162 6.61 2.19 -16.18
CA PRO A 162 5.27 1.74 -16.54
C PRO A 162 4.20 2.39 -15.66
N ARG A 163 3.02 2.62 -16.21
CA ARG A 163 1.93 3.20 -15.42
C ARG A 163 1.50 2.21 -14.35
N ASP A 164 1.26 2.76 -13.17
CA ASP A 164 0.80 2.07 -11.97
C ASP A 164 -0.15 2.99 -11.20
N ASP A 165 -1.18 2.45 -10.52
CA ASP A 165 -2.01 3.28 -9.66
C ASP A 165 -1.27 3.75 -8.40
N ASP A 166 -0.28 3.00 -7.90
CA ASP A 166 0.61 3.43 -6.83
C ASP A 166 1.18 4.83 -7.08
N ILE A 167 1.80 5.01 -8.23
CA ILE A 167 2.47 6.27 -8.56
C ILE A 167 1.47 7.34 -8.98
N ASP A 168 0.34 6.96 -9.60
CA ASP A 168 -0.77 7.86 -9.90
C ASP A 168 -1.28 8.54 -8.62
N TRP A 169 -1.60 7.77 -7.59
CA TRP A 169 -2.08 8.32 -6.31
C TRP A 169 -1.05 9.22 -5.65
N THR A 170 0.23 8.82 -5.70
CA THR A 170 1.32 9.63 -5.10
C THR A 170 1.46 10.97 -5.80
N MET A 171 1.35 11.02 -7.14
CA MET A 171 1.37 12.26 -7.91
C MET A 171 0.13 13.13 -7.66
N LEU A 172 -1.05 12.52 -7.52
CA LEU A 172 -2.28 13.23 -7.19
C LEU A 172 -2.21 13.83 -5.77
N ASN A 173 -1.71 13.08 -4.80
CA ASN A 173 -1.56 13.54 -3.43
C ASN A 173 -0.48 14.64 -3.31
N LEU A 174 0.61 14.54 -4.08
CA LEU A 174 1.57 15.66 -4.20
C LEU A 174 0.88 16.93 -4.70
N HIS A 175 0.08 16.82 -5.76
CA HIS A 175 -0.66 17.94 -6.31
C HIS A 175 -1.64 18.57 -5.30
N LEU A 176 -2.38 17.73 -4.57
CA LEU A 176 -3.30 18.18 -3.52
C LEU A 176 -2.57 18.93 -2.39
N LEU A 177 -1.38 18.47 -2.02
CA LEU A 177 -0.54 19.14 -1.03
C LEU A 177 0.01 20.48 -1.53
N GLU A 178 0.31 20.60 -2.83
CA GLU A 178 0.69 21.89 -3.44
C GLU A 178 -0.47 22.89 -3.46
N GLU A 179 -1.70 22.43 -3.73
CA GLU A 179 -2.87 23.31 -3.81
C GLU A 179 -3.41 23.72 -2.43
N HIS A 180 -3.40 22.81 -1.45
CA HIS A 180 -4.09 23.01 -0.18
C HIS A 180 -3.15 23.08 1.03
N GLY A 181 -1.93 22.55 0.95
CA GLY A 181 -1.00 22.51 2.07
C GLY A 181 -1.64 21.96 3.35
N ALA A 182 -1.54 22.72 4.44
CA ALA A 182 -2.12 22.36 5.74
C ALA A 182 -3.66 22.40 5.78
N ASP A 183 -4.30 23.02 4.79
CA ASP A 183 -5.77 23.09 4.66
C ASP A 183 -6.34 21.93 3.82
N LEU A 184 -5.52 20.92 3.48
CA LEU A 184 -5.99 19.71 2.81
C LEU A 184 -7.12 19.05 3.63
N SER A 185 -8.19 18.66 2.95
CA SER A 185 -9.36 18.02 3.55
C SER A 185 -9.79 16.82 2.72
N THR A 186 -10.51 15.88 3.32
CA THR A 186 -11.04 14.72 2.59
C THR A 186 -12.01 15.12 1.48
N ASP A 187 -12.72 16.25 1.63
CA ASP A 187 -13.52 16.82 0.54
C ASP A 187 -12.63 17.23 -0.64
N HIS A 188 -11.50 17.88 -0.42
CA HIS A 188 -10.57 18.22 -1.50
C HIS A 188 -10.08 16.96 -2.24
N VAL A 189 -9.74 15.91 -1.51
CA VAL A 189 -9.36 14.60 -2.08
C VAL A 189 -10.49 14.05 -2.96
N ALA A 190 -11.71 13.98 -2.43
CA ALA A 190 -12.88 13.47 -3.14
C ALA A 190 -13.17 14.21 -4.46
N HIS A 191 -13.08 15.54 -4.45
CA HIS A 191 -13.29 16.34 -5.65
C HIS A 191 -12.19 16.10 -6.69
N ALA A 192 -10.92 16.05 -6.27
CA ALA A 192 -9.81 15.84 -7.18
C ALA A 192 -9.87 14.48 -7.89
N TRP A 193 -10.39 13.44 -7.24
CA TRP A 193 -10.59 12.13 -7.86
C TRP A 193 -11.57 12.20 -9.04
N LEU A 194 -12.70 12.88 -8.86
CA LEU A 194 -13.71 13.05 -9.91
C LEU A 194 -13.17 13.84 -11.11
N ASP A 195 -12.25 14.77 -10.87
CA ASP A 195 -11.73 15.68 -11.91
C ASP A 195 -10.47 15.17 -12.61
N ARG A 196 -9.66 14.34 -11.93
CA ARG A 196 -8.30 13.99 -12.37
C ARG A 196 -8.05 12.51 -12.60
N VAL A 197 -8.88 11.60 -12.07
CA VAL A 197 -8.63 10.14 -12.16
C VAL A 197 -9.78 9.44 -12.90
N PRO A 198 -9.49 8.68 -13.96
CA PRO A 198 -10.51 7.85 -14.60
C PRO A 198 -10.99 6.70 -13.69
N PHE A 199 -12.31 6.55 -13.53
CA PHE A 199 -12.93 5.48 -12.73
C PHE A 199 -12.43 4.05 -13.05
N THR A 200 -12.15 3.76 -14.32
CA THR A 200 -11.66 2.43 -14.74
C THR A 200 -10.18 2.20 -14.42
N GLN A 201 -9.50 3.17 -13.81
CA GLN A 201 -8.08 3.11 -13.41
C GLN A 201 -7.89 3.10 -11.89
N THR A 202 -8.98 3.07 -11.10
CA THR A 202 -8.99 2.91 -9.63
C THR A 202 -9.42 1.50 -9.26
N TYR A 203 -8.98 0.87 -8.17
CA TYR A 203 -9.33 -0.54 -7.88
C TYR A 203 -10.10 -0.67 -6.56
N THR A 204 -10.77 -1.81 -6.36
CA THR A 204 -11.30 -2.26 -5.04
C THR A 204 -11.93 -1.15 -4.18
N ALA A 205 -11.28 -0.74 -3.08
CA ALA A 205 -11.78 0.25 -2.12
C ALA A 205 -11.92 1.64 -2.75
N GLU A 206 -10.92 2.04 -3.55
CA GLU A 206 -10.90 3.29 -4.30
C GLU A 206 -12.07 3.32 -5.27
N ARG A 207 -12.27 2.25 -6.04
CA ARG A 207 -13.33 2.16 -7.04
C ARG A 207 -14.71 2.14 -6.38
N ALA A 208 -14.86 1.46 -5.25
CA ALA A 208 -16.11 1.47 -4.48
C ALA A 208 -16.44 2.87 -3.95
N ALA A 209 -15.45 3.57 -3.38
CA ALA A 209 -15.61 4.94 -2.91
C ALA A 209 -15.89 5.92 -4.06
N TYR A 210 -15.20 5.80 -5.20
CA TYR A 210 -15.44 6.62 -6.38
C TYR A 210 -16.88 6.42 -6.89
N ARG A 211 -17.35 5.18 -7.00
CA ARG A 211 -18.75 4.86 -7.34
C ARG A 211 -19.72 5.55 -6.37
N ASN A 212 -19.40 5.55 -5.07
CA ASN A 212 -20.22 6.20 -4.05
C ASN A 212 -20.26 7.72 -4.24
N LEU A 213 -19.13 8.36 -4.55
CA LEU A 213 -19.07 9.79 -4.88
C LEU A 213 -19.95 10.13 -6.10
N VAL A 214 -19.88 9.33 -7.17
CA VAL A 214 -20.75 9.49 -8.36
C VAL A 214 -22.23 9.35 -8.01
N HIS A 215 -22.56 8.52 -7.03
CA HIS A 215 -23.93 8.36 -6.50
C HIS A 215 -24.30 9.43 -5.45
N SER A 216 -23.48 10.45 -5.24
CA SER A 216 -23.71 11.53 -4.26
C SER A 216 -23.85 11.04 -2.82
N ILE A 217 -23.22 9.91 -2.48
CA ILE A 217 -23.03 9.50 -1.09
C ILE A 217 -22.03 10.47 -0.43
N GLY A 218 -22.30 10.89 0.80
CA GLY A 218 -21.45 11.85 1.49
C GLY A 218 -20.04 11.33 1.71
N VAL A 219 -19.04 12.21 1.65
CA VAL A 219 -17.61 11.90 1.80
C VAL A 219 -17.29 11.09 3.07
N ALA A 220 -18.05 11.31 4.16
CA ALA A 220 -17.86 10.55 5.40
C ALA A 220 -18.30 9.08 5.32
N GLU A 221 -19.13 8.72 4.33
CA GLU A 221 -19.78 7.41 4.21
C GLU A 221 -19.22 6.55 3.07
N THR A 222 -18.39 7.13 2.18
CA THR A 222 -17.88 6.45 0.97
C THR A 222 -17.03 5.22 1.27
N ALA A 223 -16.33 5.19 2.40
CA ALA A 223 -15.49 4.08 2.82
C ALA A 223 -16.28 2.89 3.41
N THR A 224 -17.58 3.05 3.71
CA THR A 224 -18.39 2.00 4.38
C THR A 224 -19.60 1.57 3.57
N VAL A 225 -20.23 2.46 2.80
CA VAL A 225 -21.37 2.11 1.96
C VAL A 225 -20.92 1.19 0.83
N ARG A 226 -21.28 -0.11 0.89
CA ARG A 226 -20.92 -1.10 -0.15
C ARG A 226 -19.43 -1.08 -0.49
N ASN A 227 -18.59 -0.99 0.54
CA ASN A 227 -17.13 -0.99 0.41
C ASN A 227 -16.53 -2.04 1.35
N PRO A 228 -16.53 -3.32 0.94
CA PRO A 228 -15.96 -4.40 1.73
C PRO A 228 -14.43 -4.38 1.75
N TYR A 229 -13.79 -3.61 0.87
CA TYR A 229 -12.34 -3.57 0.67
C TYR A 229 -11.62 -2.61 1.62
N ARG A 230 -12.32 -2.05 2.60
CA ARG A 230 -11.86 -0.96 3.48
C ARG A 230 -10.64 -1.24 4.36
N GLU A 231 -10.17 -2.48 4.44
CA GLU A 231 -8.90 -2.90 5.08
C GLU A 231 -7.90 -3.52 4.09
N TRP A 232 -8.08 -3.28 2.79
CA TRP A 232 -7.12 -3.66 1.76
C TRP A 232 -6.03 -2.59 1.61
N ILE A 233 -4.98 -2.90 0.88
CA ILE A 233 -3.74 -2.13 0.81
C ILE A 233 -3.86 -0.80 0.05
N GLY A 234 -4.96 -0.53 -0.66
CA GLY A 234 -5.10 0.63 -1.56
C GLY A 234 -4.82 2.00 -0.91
N ALA A 235 -5.03 2.15 0.40
CA ALA A 235 -4.59 3.34 1.14
C ALA A 235 -3.06 3.37 1.33
N LEU A 236 -2.48 2.25 1.77
CA LEU A 236 -1.06 2.11 2.11
C LEU A 236 -0.16 2.60 0.98
N ILE A 237 -0.47 2.23 -0.25
CA ILE A 237 0.34 2.54 -1.44
C ILE A 237 0.43 4.04 -1.76
N ARG A 238 -0.43 4.87 -1.17
CA ARG A 238 -0.51 6.32 -1.43
C ARG A 238 0.20 7.17 -0.38
N GLY A 239 0.62 6.53 0.72
CA GLY A 239 1.09 7.19 1.94
C GLY A 239 2.43 7.91 1.81
N ASP A 240 3.31 7.44 0.92
CA ASP A 240 4.70 7.88 0.83
C ASP A 240 4.88 9.39 0.75
N VAL A 241 4.09 10.06 -0.09
CA VAL A 241 4.22 11.51 -0.33
C VAL A 241 3.94 12.33 0.92
N PHE A 242 3.04 11.88 1.79
CA PHE A 242 2.79 12.53 3.07
C PHE A 242 4.03 12.41 3.97
N GLY A 243 4.75 11.29 3.91
CA GLY A 243 6.05 11.17 4.55
C GLY A 243 7.10 12.09 3.96
N TYR A 244 7.14 12.18 2.63
CA TYR A 244 8.14 12.98 1.92
C TYR A 244 8.11 14.47 2.25
N VAL A 245 6.91 15.04 2.45
CA VAL A 245 6.75 16.46 2.80
C VAL A 245 6.91 16.74 4.30
N HIS A 246 7.04 15.69 5.12
CA HIS A 246 7.20 15.77 6.58
C HIS A 246 8.48 15.06 7.06
N PRO A 247 9.68 15.40 6.54
CA PRO A 247 10.92 14.74 6.93
C PRO A 247 11.14 14.85 8.44
N GLY A 248 11.40 13.71 9.10
CA GLY A 248 11.60 13.62 10.53
C GLY A 248 10.38 13.93 11.40
N ASP A 249 9.17 14.07 10.84
CA ASP A 249 7.93 14.22 11.62
C ASP A 249 6.90 13.13 11.26
N PRO A 250 7.10 11.89 11.74
CA PRO A 250 6.20 10.77 11.42
C PRO A 250 4.77 11.01 11.91
N GLY A 251 4.59 11.74 13.01
CA GLY A 251 3.27 12.12 13.52
C GLY A 251 2.53 13.08 12.58
N ALA A 252 3.22 14.08 12.02
CA ALA A 252 2.62 14.97 11.02
C ALA A 252 2.30 14.24 9.71
N ALA A 253 3.21 13.37 9.25
CA ALA A 253 2.99 12.52 8.08
C ALA A 253 1.72 11.67 8.23
N ALA A 254 1.56 11.00 9.38
CA ALA A 254 0.39 10.19 9.68
C ALA A 254 -0.92 11.00 9.70
N ARG A 255 -0.92 12.23 10.24
CA ARG A 255 -2.12 13.10 10.23
C ARG A 255 -2.53 13.54 8.83
N ALA A 256 -1.54 13.86 7.98
CA ALA A 256 -1.82 14.20 6.58
C ALA A 256 -2.37 12.99 5.82
N ALA A 257 -1.74 11.82 5.96
CA ALA A 257 -2.19 10.56 5.40
C ALA A 257 -3.61 10.16 5.84
N PHE A 258 -3.97 10.37 7.11
CA PHE A 258 -5.33 10.10 7.59
C PHE A 258 -6.41 10.87 6.82
N THR A 259 -6.10 12.08 6.37
CA THR A 259 -7.03 12.94 5.60
C THR A 259 -7.40 12.31 4.25
N ASP A 260 -6.45 11.64 3.59
CA ASP A 260 -6.66 10.88 2.36
C ASP A 260 -7.29 9.51 2.64
N ALA A 261 -6.70 8.73 3.54
CA ALA A 261 -7.11 7.36 3.85
C ALA A 261 -8.61 7.23 4.18
N ARG A 262 -9.14 8.16 4.98
CA ARG A 262 -10.53 8.09 5.47
C ARG A 262 -11.59 8.24 4.37
N LEU A 263 -11.22 8.67 3.16
CA LEU A 263 -12.14 8.68 2.02
C LEU A 263 -12.57 7.26 1.62
N THR A 264 -11.65 6.30 1.71
CA THR A 264 -11.83 4.96 1.12
C THR A 264 -11.66 3.80 2.09
N HIS A 265 -10.93 4.01 3.18
CA HIS A 265 -10.54 2.96 4.12
C HIS A 265 -11.02 3.22 5.55
N ARG A 266 -10.97 2.17 6.36
CA ARG A 266 -11.24 2.16 7.80
C ARG A 266 -10.18 1.31 8.51
N GLN A 267 -10.01 1.50 9.81
CA GLN A 267 -9.19 0.63 10.67
C GLN A 267 -7.82 0.29 10.05
N ASN A 268 -7.50 -0.99 9.83
CA ASN A 268 -6.17 -1.38 9.34
C ASN A 268 -5.84 -0.82 7.96
N GLY A 269 -6.83 -0.51 7.12
CA GLY A 269 -6.61 0.20 5.86
C GLY A 269 -6.06 1.61 6.09
N ILE A 270 -6.64 2.36 7.03
CA ILE A 270 -6.11 3.68 7.45
C ILE A 270 -4.72 3.53 8.08
N TYR A 271 -4.55 2.53 8.95
CA TYR A 271 -3.28 2.34 9.64
C TYR A 271 -2.15 2.02 8.66
N GLY A 272 -2.43 1.29 7.57
CA GLY A 272 -1.47 1.05 6.50
C GLY A 272 -0.92 2.33 5.89
N GLU A 273 -1.79 3.27 5.51
CA GLU A 273 -1.36 4.54 4.91
C GLU A 273 -0.59 5.42 5.90
N THR A 274 -1.10 5.57 7.11
CA THR A 274 -0.42 6.36 8.15
C THR A 274 0.95 5.76 8.52
N TRP A 275 1.08 4.44 8.54
CA TRP A 275 2.33 3.73 8.78
C TRP A 275 3.32 3.91 7.63
N ALA A 276 2.90 3.77 6.37
CA ALA A 276 3.75 4.01 5.19
C ALA A 276 4.25 5.46 5.12
N ALA A 277 3.38 6.44 5.40
CA ALA A 277 3.76 7.83 5.51
C ALA A 277 4.80 8.06 6.62
N ALA A 278 4.60 7.43 7.78
CA ALA A 278 5.51 7.52 8.91
C ALA A 278 6.87 6.86 8.64
N LEU A 279 6.91 5.73 7.91
CA LEU A 279 8.15 5.11 7.44
C LEU A 279 8.95 6.09 6.57
N CYS A 280 8.31 6.68 5.56
CA CYS A 280 8.98 7.59 4.64
C CYS A 280 9.48 8.86 5.34
N ALA A 281 8.68 9.44 6.25
CA ALA A 281 9.09 10.58 7.06
C ALA A 281 10.30 10.26 7.95
N ALA A 282 10.29 9.10 8.62
CA ALA A 282 11.38 8.68 9.50
C ALA A 282 12.65 8.37 8.70
N ALA A 283 12.54 7.72 7.54
CA ALA A 283 13.67 7.37 6.68
C ALA A 283 14.47 8.60 6.21
N LEU A 284 13.80 9.74 6.00
CA LEU A 284 14.48 10.98 5.64
C LEU A 284 15.34 11.57 6.77
N ALA A 285 15.20 11.10 8.01
CA ALA A 285 15.89 11.61 9.20
C ALA A 285 16.76 10.58 9.91
N ALA A 286 16.40 9.30 9.84
CA ALA A 286 17.06 8.21 10.57
C ALA A 286 18.48 7.92 10.06
N GLU A 287 19.25 7.26 10.93
CA GLU A 287 20.57 6.70 10.58
C GLU A 287 20.46 5.24 10.12
N ASP A 288 19.50 4.48 10.64
CA ASP A 288 19.30 3.07 10.32
C ASP A 288 17.82 2.67 10.26
N ILE A 289 17.57 1.49 9.70
CA ILE A 289 16.21 0.99 9.46
C ILE A 289 15.44 0.62 10.74
N SER A 290 16.16 0.29 11.83
CA SER A 290 15.51 -0.02 13.12
C SER A 290 14.85 1.23 13.70
N GLU A 291 15.52 2.39 13.57
CA GLU A 291 14.92 3.67 13.95
C GLU A 291 13.69 4.02 13.12
N VAL A 292 13.73 3.79 11.80
CA VAL A 292 12.60 4.00 10.89
C VAL A 292 11.39 3.16 11.29
N LEU A 293 11.58 1.85 11.45
CA LEU A 293 10.50 0.92 11.79
C LEU A 293 9.89 1.23 13.16
N ARG A 294 10.72 1.55 14.16
CA ARG A 294 10.27 1.94 15.50
C ARG A 294 9.49 3.26 15.49
N ALA A 295 9.95 4.25 14.74
CA ALA A 295 9.26 5.54 14.64
C ALA A 295 7.90 5.39 13.92
N ALA A 296 7.84 4.60 12.86
CA ALA A 296 6.61 4.33 12.13
C ALA A 296 5.60 3.50 12.94
N ALA A 297 6.06 2.52 13.73
CA ALA A 297 5.17 1.75 14.60
C ALA A 297 4.46 2.62 15.65
N ALA A 298 5.01 3.79 16.01
CA ALA A 298 4.44 4.68 17.01
C ALA A 298 3.17 5.42 16.56
N VAL A 299 2.85 5.46 15.25
CA VAL A 299 1.61 6.05 14.74
C VAL A 299 0.47 5.04 14.63
N VAL A 300 0.71 3.76 14.94
CA VAL A 300 -0.28 2.68 14.84
C VAL A 300 -0.88 2.40 16.22
N PRO A 301 -2.22 2.29 16.37
CA PRO A 301 -2.83 1.98 17.66
C PRO A 301 -2.27 0.68 18.26
N ALA A 302 -1.75 0.74 19.48
CA ALA A 302 -0.92 -0.33 20.07
C ALA A 302 -1.63 -1.69 20.23
N HIS A 303 -2.96 -1.68 20.30
CA HIS A 303 -3.82 -2.86 20.45
C HIS A 303 -4.57 -3.23 19.17
N SER A 304 -4.16 -2.71 18.02
CA SER A 304 -4.68 -3.10 16.69
C SER A 304 -4.02 -4.38 16.17
N ARG A 305 -4.64 -5.01 15.16
CA ARG A 305 -4.04 -6.14 14.44
C ARG A 305 -2.71 -5.75 13.77
N LEU A 306 -2.64 -4.58 13.14
CA LEU A 306 -1.39 -4.13 12.51
C LEU A 306 -0.26 -3.98 13.53
N ALA A 307 -0.52 -3.44 14.72
CA ALA A 307 0.51 -3.35 15.76
C ALA A 307 0.99 -4.72 16.25
N VAL A 308 0.12 -5.74 16.28
CA VAL A 308 0.54 -7.12 16.56
C VAL A 308 1.47 -7.62 15.46
N VAL A 309 1.08 -7.49 14.20
CA VAL A 309 1.89 -7.93 13.05
C VAL A 309 3.30 -7.32 13.08
N LEU A 310 3.40 -6.00 13.27
CA LEU A 310 4.70 -5.31 13.31
C LEU A 310 5.57 -5.75 14.49
N ARG A 311 4.97 -6.00 15.67
CA ARG A 311 5.71 -6.53 16.83
C ARG A 311 6.18 -7.97 16.62
N GLU A 312 5.42 -8.80 15.92
CA GLU A 312 5.83 -10.17 15.63
C GLU A 312 7.04 -10.19 14.68
N VAL A 313 7.07 -9.31 13.68
CA VAL A 313 8.24 -9.15 12.80
C VAL A 313 9.50 -8.75 13.60
N ASP A 314 9.38 -7.79 14.52
CA ASP A 314 10.47 -7.39 15.42
C ASP A 314 10.89 -8.55 16.36
N THR A 315 9.92 -9.31 16.89
CA THR A 315 10.17 -10.47 17.76
C THR A 315 10.93 -11.56 17.02
N LEU A 316 10.55 -11.87 15.77
CA LEU A 316 11.24 -12.82 14.92
C LEU A 316 12.70 -12.40 14.72
N ARG A 317 12.93 -11.13 14.36
CA ARG A 317 14.29 -10.59 14.23
C ARG A 317 15.10 -10.74 15.51
N ASN A 318 14.53 -10.39 16.66
CA ASN A 318 15.21 -10.45 17.95
C ASN A 318 15.44 -11.88 18.47
N SER A 319 14.66 -12.84 18.01
CA SER A 319 14.87 -14.27 18.28
C SER A 319 15.95 -14.92 17.39
N GLY A 320 16.48 -14.18 16.41
CA GLY A 320 17.50 -14.66 15.48
C GLY A 320 16.95 -15.42 14.27
N ALA A 321 15.66 -15.24 13.94
CA ALA A 321 15.06 -15.82 12.74
C ALA A 321 15.67 -15.22 11.46
N ASP A 322 15.76 -16.03 10.41
CA ASP A 322 16.14 -15.56 9.08
C ASP A 322 14.93 -15.04 8.27
N ALA A 323 15.20 -14.43 7.12
CA ALA A 323 14.15 -13.86 6.26
C ALA A 323 13.17 -14.94 5.75
N THR A 324 13.64 -16.17 5.54
CA THR A 324 12.79 -17.28 5.08
C THR A 324 11.82 -17.68 6.17
N GLU A 325 12.30 -17.82 7.41
CA GLU A 325 11.46 -18.11 8.59
C GLU A 325 10.41 -17.01 8.83
N ALA A 326 10.77 -15.75 8.59
CA ALA A 326 9.82 -14.64 8.68
C ALA A 326 8.74 -14.67 7.59
N LEU A 327 9.11 -14.98 6.34
CA LEU A 327 8.15 -15.17 5.25
C LEU A 327 7.25 -16.40 5.50
N ASP A 328 7.79 -17.48 6.06
CA ASP A 328 7.01 -18.66 6.45
C ASP A 328 5.99 -18.34 7.54
N TRP A 329 6.32 -17.43 8.45
CA TRP A 329 5.37 -16.91 9.43
C TRP A 329 4.23 -16.11 8.77
N VAL A 330 4.52 -15.26 7.78
CA VAL A 330 3.46 -14.54 7.03
C VAL A 330 2.50 -15.52 6.36
N ASP A 331 3.00 -16.54 5.69
CA ASP A 331 2.15 -17.53 5.01
C ASP A 331 1.31 -18.33 6.00
N ARG A 332 1.87 -18.69 7.17
CA ARG A 332 1.17 -19.46 8.20
C ARG A 332 0.12 -18.63 8.94
N GLU A 333 0.49 -17.44 9.41
CA GLU A 333 -0.35 -16.64 10.31
C GLU A 333 -1.25 -15.65 9.56
N LEU A 334 -0.82 -15.14 8.40
CA LEU A 334 -1.53 -14.10 7.64
C LEU A 334 -1.98 -14.56 6.26
N GLY A 335 -1.71 -15.81 5.88
CA GLY A 335 -2.09 -16.37 4.58
C GLY A 335 -3.60 -16.56 4.38
N HIS A 336 -4.38 -16.46 5.46
CA HIS A 336 -5.85 -16.52 5.42
C HIS A 336 -6.50 -15.19 4.98
N TYR A 337 -5.75 -14.08 5.02
CA TYR A 337 -6.24 -12.80 4.48
C TYR A 337 -6.18 -12.78 2.94
N PRO A 338 -7.03 -11.98 2.29
CA PRO A 338 -6.89 -11.66 0.86
C PRO A 338 -5.45 -11.23 0.53
N TRP A 339 -4.97 -11.59 -0.66
CA TRP A 339 -3.58 -11.30 -1.05
C TRP A 339 -3.26 -9.80 -1.07
N VAL A 340 -4.26 -8.94 -1.26
CA VAL A 340 -4.17 -7.46 -1.19
C VAL A 340 -4.56 -6.86 0.17
N HIS A 341 -4.67 -7.66 1.23
CA HIS A 341 -5.03 -7.13 2.55
C HIS A 341 -3.88 -6.27 3.13
N THR A 342 -4.17 -5.25 3.95
CA THR A 342 -3.08 -4.39 4.49
C THR A 342 -2.09 -5.16 5.36
N LEU A 343 -2.59 -6.10 6.18
CA LEU A 343 -1.77 -6.76 7.22
C LEU A 343 -0.64 -7.64 6.66
N ASN A 344 -0.93 -8.51 5.69
CA ASN A 344 0.08 -9.40 5.13
C ASN A 344 1.11 -8.61 4.31
N ASN A 345 0.67 -7.58 3.59
CA ASN A 345 1.55 -6.72 2.79
C ASN A 345 2.43 -5.80 3.66
N ALA A 346 1.89 -5.20 4.73
CA ALA A 346 2.70 -4.47 5.71
C ALA A 346 3.76 -5.36 6.37
N ALA A 347 3.46 -6.63 6.64
CA ALA A 347 4.45 -7.59 7.12
C ALA A 347 5.57 -7.82 6.11
N LEU A 348 5.25 -8.00 4.82
CA LEU A 348 6.24 -8.19 3.76
C LEU A 348 7.16 -6.97 3.57
N ILE A 349 6.60 -5.76 3.68
CA ILE A 349 7.37 -4.51 3.67
C ILE A 349 8.32 -4.48 4.88
N ALA A 350 7.82 -4.71 6.09
CA ALA A 350 8.62 -4.71 7.30
C ALA A 350 9.75 -5.77 7.27
N ILE A 351 9.48 -6.95 6.72
CA ILE A 351 10.46 -8.03 6.55
C ILE A 351 11.55 -7.63 5.55
N GLY A 352 11.20 -7.11 4.37
CA GLY A 352 12.21 -6.67 3.40
C GLY A 352 13.14 -5.59 3.96
N LEU A 353 12.57 -4.62 4.68
CA LEU A 353 13.33 -3.57 5.34
C LEU A 353 14.23 -4.11 6.47
N THR A 354 13.74 -5.08 7.25
CA THR A 354 14.46 -5.61 8.41
C THR A 354 15.64 -6.52 8.04
N TRP A 355 15.49 -7.35 7.00
CA TRP A 355 16.51 -8.33 6.60
C TRP A 355 17.29 -7.94 5.33
N GLY A 356 16.89 -6.89 4.61
CA GLY A 356 17.62 -6.40 3.44
C GLY A 356 18.96 -5.74 3.80
N GLU A 357 20.06 -6.23 3.23
CA GLU A 357 21.40 -5.64 3.43
C GLU A 357 21.79 -4.64 2.33
N SER A 358 21.15 -4.75 1.16
CA SER A 358 21.28 -3.84 0.03
C SER A 358 19.90 -3.49 -0.53
N PHE A 359 19.83 -2.49 -1.41
CA PHE A 359 18.58 -2.09 -2.07
C PHE A 359 17.90 -3.27 -2.79
N ILE A 360 18.69 -4.05 -3.56
CA ILE A 360 18.15 -5.19 -4.30
C ILE A 360 17.81 -6.38 -3.39
N ASP A 361 18.53 -6.55 -2.27
CA ASP A 361 18.20 -7.60 -1.29
C ASP A 361 16.88 -7.29 -0.57
N ALA A 362 16.67 -6.03 -0.16
CA ALA A 362 15.43 -5.60 0.48
C ALA A 362 14.21 -5.85 -0.43
N LEU A 363 14.30 -5.41 -1.70
CA LEU A 363 13.27 -5.68 -2.71
C LEU A 363 13.13 -7.18 -2.99
N GLY A 364 14.23 -7.91 -3.11
CA GLY A 364 14.22 -9.35 -3.39
C GLY A 364 13.53 -10.15 -2.29
N ILE A 365 13.76 -9.82 -1.02
CA ILE A 365 13.10 -10.44 0.12
C ILE A 365 11.60 -10.12 0.12
N THR A 366 11.22 -8.86 -0.10
CA THR A 366 9.82 -8.44 -0.15
C THR A 366 9.07 -9.12 -1.29
N LEU A 367 9.60 -9.07 -2.52
CA LEU A 367 8.96 -9.64 -3.70
C LEU A 367 8.90 -11.16 -3.62
N ALA A 368 9.86 -11.82 -2.96
CA ALA A 368 9.79 -13.27 -2.70
C ALA A 368 8.57 -13.68 -1.86
N GLY A 369 7.94 -12.75 -1.13
CA GLY A 369 6.67 -12.96 -0.44
C GLY A 369 5.46 -13.15 -1.37
N GLY A 370 5.58 -12.81 -2.65
CA GLY A 370 4.46 -12.77 -3.59
C GLY A 370 3.43 -11.72 -3.20
N ARG A 371 2.15 -11.96 -3.54
CA ARG A 371 1.01 -11.07 -3.25
C ARG A 371 1.13 -9.76 -4.03
N ASP A 372 1.03 -8.63 -3.37
CA ASP A 372 1.01 -7.30 -3.97
C ASP A 372 2.42 -6.74 -4.16
N THR A 373 3.15 -7.36 -5.10
CA THR A 373 4.60 -7.22 -5.21
C THR A 373 5.07 -5.86 -5.70
N ASP A 374 4.34 -5.21 -6.60
CA ASP A 374 4.63 -3.84 -7.04
C ASP A 374 4.40 -2.84 -5.91
N SER A 375 3.27 -2.93 -5.22
CA SER A 375 2.93 -2.08 -4.08
C SER A 375 3.93 -2.18 -2.92
N ASN A 376 4.25 -3.40 -2.53
CA ASN A 376 5.23 -3.65 -1.48
C ASN A 376 6.63 -3.21 -1.92
N GLY A 377 6.99 -3.48 -3.17
CA GLY A 377 8.25 -3.04 -3.76
C GLY A 377 8.38 -1.52 -3.80
N ALA A 378 7.30 -0.80 -4.15
CA ALA A 378 7.25 0.66 -4.19
C ALA A 378 7.59 1.26 -2.81
N THR A 379 6.92 0.80 -1.76
CA THR A 379 7.12 1.29 -0.39
C THR A 379 8.52 0.95 0.13
N VAL A 380 9.00 -0.27 -0.09
CA VAL A 380 10.36 -0.68 0.33
C VAL A 380 11.44 0.12 -0.40
N GLY A 381 11.30 0.29 -1.71
CA GLY A 381 12.24 1.07 -2.51
C GLY A 381 12.25 2.53 -2.10
N SER A 382 11.08 3.10 -1.83
CA SER A 382 10.89 4.46 -1.31
C SER A 382 11.64 4.68 0.01
N VAL A 383 11.42 3.82 1.00
CA VAL A 383 12.06 3.90 2.31
C VAL A 383 13.57 3.71 2.21
N TYR A 384 14.03 2.71 1.44
CA TYR A 384 15.46 2.44 1.28
C TYR A 384 16.16 3.62 0.58
N GLY A 385 15.57 4.15 -0.47
CA GLY A 385 16.09 5.32 -1.20
C GLY A 385 16.06 6.61 -0.38
N ALA A 386 15.05 6.80 0.46
CA ALA A 386 14.98 7.91 1.41
C ALA A 386 16.10 7.83 2.48
N LEU A 387 16.34 6.63 3.02
CA LEU A 387 17.33 6.41 4.07
C LEU A 387 18.77 6.52 3.56
N HIS A 388 19.06 5.93 2.40
CA HIS A 388 20.42 5.76 1.89
C HIS A 388 20.77 6.69 0.72
N GLY A 389 19.79 7.40 0.17
CA GLY A 389 19.95 8.29 -0.99
C GLY A 389 20.03 7.54 -2.33
N PRO A 390 20.04 8.28 -3.46
CA PRO A 390 19.97 7.70 -4.80
C PRO A 390 21.18 6.84 -5.16
N GLY A 391 22.34 7.11 -4.55
CA GLY A 391 23.57 6.36 -4.79
C GLY A 391 23.56 4.92 -4.25
N SER A 392 22.57 4.53 -3.45
CA SER A 392 22.38 3.14 -3.02
C SER A 392 21.60 2.29 -4.02
N ILE A 393 20.98 2.92 -5.02
CA ILE A 393 20.20 2.25 -6.06
C ILE A 393 21.16 1.88 -7.20
N PRO A 394 21.22 0.61 -7.64
CA PRO A 394 22.03 0.22 -8.78
C PRO A 394 21.75 1.07 -10.03
N GLU A 395 22.79 1.62 -10.65
CA GLU A 395 22.67 2.56 -11.78
C GLU A 395 21.94 1.96 -12.99
N ASP A 396 22.05 0.64 -13.18
CA ASP A 396 21.39 -0.12 -14.24
C ASP A 396 19.88 -0.27 -14.03
N LEU A 397 19.38 -0.12 -12.79
CA LEU A 397 17.95 -0.12 -12.52
C LEU A 397 17.30 1.23 -12.84
N ILE A 398 17.99 2.35 -12.62
CA ILE A 398 17.46 3.66 -12.98
C ILE A 398 17.60 3.87 -14.50
N GLY A 399 18.84 3.79 -14.99
CA GLY A 399 19.18 3.89 -16.41
C GLY A 399 18.47 5.04 -17.14
N THR A 400 18.09 4.79 -18.40
CA THR A 400 17.30 5.72 -19.21
C THR A 400 15.79 5.49 -19.10
N THR A 401 15.37 4.42 -18.41
CA THR A 401 13.98 4.00 -18.32
C THR A 401 13.24 4.60 -17.12
N HIS A 402 13.96 5.04 -16.08
CA HIS A 402 13.40 5.68 -14.88
C HIS A 402 13.69 7.18 -14.88
N VAL A 403 13.36 7.83 -16.01
CA VAL A 403 13.42 9.29 -16.13
C VAL A 403 12.03 9.88 -16.01
N HIS A 404 11.08 9.38 -16.81
CA HIS A 404 9.69 9.82 -16.79
C HIS A 404 8.76 8.71 -16.33
N VAL A 405 7.60 9.11 -15.81
CA VAL A 405 6.58 8.22 -15.29
C VAL A 405 5.35 8.25 -16.19
N ARG A 406 4.83 7.09 -16.60
CA ARG A 406 3.53 7.03 -17.27
C ARG A 406 2.40 7.15 -16.24
N SER A 407 1.37 7.95 -16.53
CA SER A 407 0.30 8.23 -15.57
C SER A 407 -1.09 8.24 -16.21
N ALA A 408 -2.10 7.79 -15.46
CA ALA A 408 -3.49 8.01 -15.80
C ALA A 408 -4.07 9.30 -15.19
N VAL A 409 -3.34 9.95 -14.28
CA VAL A 409 -3.74 11.21 -13.65
C VAL A 409 -3.66 12.33 -14.69
N ARG A 410 -4.75 13.07 -14.82
CA ARG A 410 -4.84 14.20 -15.73
C ARG A 410 -3.72 15.21 -15.48
N ASP A 411 -2.97 15.51 -16.54
CA ASP A 411 -1.86 16.47 -16.61
C ASP A 411 -0.51 15.98 -16.00
N PHE A 412 -0.37 14.68 -15.67
CA PHE A 412 0.85 14.11 -15.09
C PHE A 412 1.56 13.03 -15.94
N ASP A 413 1.04 12.67 -17.12
CA ASP A 413 1.71 11.68 -17.98
C ASP A 413 3.09 12.19 -18.44
N ARG A 414 4.12 11.37 -18.22
CA ARG A 414 5.53 11.62 -18.54
C ARG A 414 6.16 12.78 -17.75
N VAL A 415 5.67 13.07 -16.54
CA VAL A 415 6.41 13.89 -15.57
C VAL A 415 7.73 13.19 -15.20
N SER A 416 8.80 13.97 -15.00
CA SER A 416 10.09 13.39 -14.62
C SER A 416 10.18 13.09 -13.13
N ILE A 417 10.92 12.04 -12.75
CA ILE A 417 11.19 11.72 -11.34
C ILE A 417 11.92 12.87 -10.65
N GLU A 418 12.85 13.54 -11.35
CA GLU A 418 13.55 14.72 -10.83
C GLU A 418 12.57 15.87 -10.53
N GLU A 419 11.63 16.15 -11.44
CA GLU A 419 10.59 17.15 -11.21
C GLU A 419 9.69 16.80 -10.02
N LEU A 420 9.28 15.54 -9.87
CA LEU A 420 8.50 15.08 -8.71
C LEU A 420 9.26 15.28 -7.39
N ALA A 421 10.54 14.96 -7.36
CA ALA A 421 11.40 15.18 -6.19
C ALA A 421 11.55 16.68 -5.87
N GLU A 422 11.73 17.54 -6.87
CA GLU A 422 11.85 19.00 -6.67
C GLU A 422 10.54 19.63 -6.17
N ARG A 423 9.41 19.23 -6.75
CA ARG A 423 8.08 19.67 -6.32
C ARG A 423 7.79 19.27 -4.88
N THR A 424 8.19 18.06 -4.51
CA THR A 424 8.09 17.55 -3.15
C THR A 424 8.99 18.34 -2.19
N PHE A 425 10.26 18.58 -2.57
CA PHE A 425 11.20 19.37 -1.76
C PHE A 425 10.71 20.81 -1.53
N ALA A 426 10.00 21.40 -2.49
CA ALA A 426 9.43 22.74 -2.35
C ALA A 426 8.38 22.84 -1.22
N LEU A 427 7.76 21.72 -0.83
CA LEU A 427 6.78 21.64 0.25
C LEU A 427 7.41 21.36 1.62
N VAL A 428 8.69 20.98 1.67
CA VAL A 428 9.38 20.71 2.94
C VAL A 428 9.48 22.01 3.75
N PRO A 429 9.03 22.03 5.02
CA PRO A 429 9.09 23.21 5.86
C PRO A 429 10.54 23.70 6.04
N ARG A 430 10.82 24.93 5.61
CA ARG A 430 12.07 25.63 5.91
C ARG A 430 11.96 26.17 7.35
N ARG A 431 12.60 25.48 8.30
CA ARG A 431 12.62 25.90 9.71
C ARG A 431 13.25 27.28 9.91
#